data_AF-A0A256G4Z0-F1
#
_entry.id   AF-A0A256G4Z0-F1
#
_cell.length_a   1.000
_cell.length_b   1.000
_cell.length_c   1.000
_cell.angle_alpha   90.00
_cell.angle_beta   90.00
_cell.angle_gamma   90.00
#
_symmetry.space_group_name_H-M   'P 1'
#
loop_
_entity.id
_entity.type
_entity.pdbx_description
1 polymer ?
#
loop_
_entity_poly.entity_id
_entity_poly.type
_entity_poly.pdbx_seq_one_letter_code
_entity_poly.pdbx_strand_id
1 'polypeptide(L)'
;MTPEFAGLFKNAPSGENAKKALDSLLSKEAQIELLKVAFRRPSRNDIKVSEFVELPELVDVKVFTLDEADAAKNRDDFLANWAKLPKAGDVPQ
;
A
#
# COMPACT_ATOMS: atom_id res chain seq x y z
N MET A 1 -4.71 1.44 5.43
CA MET A 1 -4.30 0.81 4.17
C MET A 1 -2.78 0.81 4.18
N THR A 2 -2.14 -0.36 4.17
CA THR A 2 -0.67 -0.45 4.15
C THR A 2 -0.20 -0.21 2.71
N PRO A 3 0.73 0.72 2.46
CA PRO A 3 1.30 0.88 1.12
C PRO A 3 2.05 -0.39 0.71
N GLU A 4 1.90 -0.78 -0.55
CA GLU A 4 2.72 -1.84 -1.15
C GLU A 4 3.89 -1.19 -1.88
N PHE A 5 5.08 -1.71 -1.61
CA PHE A 5 6.31 -1.22 -2.20
C PHE A 5 6.89 -2.26 -3.14
N ALA A 6 7.49 -1.79 -4.22
CA ALA A 6 8.32 -2.58 -5.09
C ALA A 6 9.68 -1.90 -5.23
N GLY A 7 10.75 -2.70 -5.20
CA GLY A 7 12.12 -2.23 -5.28
C GLY A 7 12.94 -3.12 -6.19
N LEU A 8 14.03 -2.55 -6.73
CA LEU A 8 15.02 -3.29 -7.49
C LEU A 8 16.24 -3.57 -6.61
N PHE A 9 16.72 -4.81 -6.65
CA PHE A 9 17.96 -5.16 -5.99
C PHE A 9 19.16 -4.66 -6.79
N LYS A 10 20.12 -4.06 -6.10
CA LYS A 10 21.39 -3.66 -6.70
C LYS A 10 22.11 -4.90 -7.25
N ASN A 11 22.65 -4.80 -8.47
CA ASN A 11 23.36 -5.87 -9.17
C ASN A 11 22.52 -7.14 -9.43
N ALA A 12 21.18 -7.02 -9.47
CA ALA A 12 20.34 -8.15 -9.87
C ALA A 12 20.70 -8.62 -11.30
N PRO A 13 20.86 -9.94 -11.53
CA PRO A 13 21.29 -10.48 -12.83
C PRO A 13 20.43 -10.05 -14.04
N SER A 14 19.18 -9.66 -13.80
CA SER A 14 18.24 -9.21 -14.84
C SER A 14 17.57 -7.89 -14.48
N GLY A 15 18.34 -6.94 -13.94
CA GLY A 15 17.84 -5.64 -13.46
C GLY A 15 17.02 -4.85 -14.50
N GLU A 16 17.43 -4.87 -15.78
CA GLU A 16 16.68 -4.20 -16.85
C GLU A 16 15.29 -4.81 -17.07
N ASN A 17 15.18 -6.13 -17.06
CA ASN A 17 13.90 -6.81 -17.21
C ASN A 17 13.01 -6.60 -15.99
N ALA A 18 13.59 -6.60 -14.79
CA ALA A 18 12.87 -6.27 -13.56
C ALA A 18 12.33 -4.83 -13.60
N LYS A 19 13.12 -3.87 -14.10
CA LYS A 19 12.63 -2.50 -14.31
C LYS A 19 11.45 -2.45 -15.29
N LYS A 20 11.55 -3.11 -16.45
CA LYS A 20 10.46 -3.17 -17.44
C LYS A 20 9.18 -3.79 -16.86
N ALA A 21 9.31 -4.81 -16.03
CA ALA A 21 8.18 -5.41 -15.33
C ALA A 21 7.53 -4.41 -14.36
N LEU A 22 8.31 -3.68 -13.57
CA LEU A 22 7.79 -2.62 -12.70
C LEU A 22 7.14 -1.48 -13.49
N ASP A 23 7.75 -1.03 -14.58
CA ASP A 23 7.18 -0.01 -15.48
C ASP A 23 5.81 -0.47 -16.01
N SER A 24 5.66 -1.77 -16.32
CA SER A 24 4.41 -2.38 -16.77
C SER A 24 3.34 -2.40 -15.66
N LEU A 25 3.72 -2.76 -14.43
CA LEU A 25 2.81 -2.72 -13.28
C LEU A 25 2.35 -1.30 -12.91
N LEU A 26 3.18 -0.29 -13.17
CA LEU A 26 2.89 1.14 -12.96
C LEU A 26 2.26 1.82 -14.18
N SER A 27 2.00 1.08 -15.26
CA SER A 27 1.23 1.57 -16.41
C SER A 27 -0.18 1.94 -15.98
N LYS A 28 -0.81 2.86 -16.72
CA LYS A 28 -2.17 3.33 -16.41
C LYS A 28 -3.16 2.16 -16.51
N GLU A 29 -3.00 1.33 -17.51
CA GLU A 29 -3.84 0.17 -17.81
C GLU A 29 -3.75 -0.86 -16.69
N ALA A 30 -2.55 -1.25 -16.26
CA ALA A 30 -2.37 -2.21 -15.18
C ALA A 30 -2.93 -1.68 -13.85
N GLN A 31 -2.74 -0.40 -13.55
CA GLN A 31 -3.26 0.23 -12.33
C GLN A 31 -4.80 0.30 -12.33
N ILE A 32 -5.44 0.55 -13.48
CA ILE A 32 -6.90 0.51 -13.63
C ILE A 32 -7.42 -0.91 -13.41
N GLU A 33 -6.78 -1.92 -14.00
CA GLU A 33 -7.21 -3.31 -13.81
C GLU A 33 -7.05 -3.77 -12.36
N LEU A 34 -5.93 -3.42 -11.70
CA LEU A 34 -5.74 -3.69 -10.28
C LEU A 34 -6.83 -3.03 -9.41
N LEU A 35 -7.21 -1.79 -9.73
CA LEU A 35 -8.32 -1.09 -9.06
C LEU A 35 -9.63 -1.87 -9.20
N LYS A 36 -9.98 -2.31 -10.41
CA LYS A 36 -11.25 -3.03 -10.67
C LYS A 36 -11.33 -4.36 -9.95
N VAL A 37 -10.23 -5.13 -9.90
CA VAL A 37 -10.26 -6.50 -9.36
C VAL A 37 -10.00 -6.57 -7.85
N ALA A 38 -9.24 -5.63 -7.30
CA ALA A 38 -8.79 -5.67 -5.91
C ALA A 38 -9.21 -4.45 -5.08
N PHE A 39 -9.88 -3.46 -5.69
CA PHE A 39 -10.26 -2.19 -5.06
C PHE A 39 -9.07 -1.45 -4.44
N ARG A 40 -7.84 -1.75 -4.89
CA ARG A 40 -6.62 -1.05 -4.46
C ARG A 40 -6.51 0.27 -5.20
N ARG A 41 -6.38 1.36 -4.44
CA ARG A 41 -6.17 2.70 -5.02
C ARG A 41 -4.86 2.74 -5.82
N PRO A 42 -4.87 3.26 -7.07
CA PRO A 42 -3.66 3.39 -7.86
C PRO A 42 -2.58 4.23 -7.18
N SER A 43 -1.32 3.93 -7.48
CA SER A 43 -0.19 4.79 -7.11
C SER A 43 -0.08 6.03 -8.00
N ARG A 44 -0.76 6.03 -9.16
CA ARG A 44 -0.83 7.17 -10.08
C ARG A 44 -1.94 8.13 -9.68
N ASN A 45 -1.66 9.44 -9.74
CA ASN A 45 -2.61 10.50 -9.43
C ASN A 45 -3.43 10.98 -10.65
N ASP A 46 -3.22 10.42 -11.84
CA ASP A 46 -3.92 10.77 -13.09
C ASP A 46 -5.09 9.83 -13.43
N ILE A 47 -5.47 8.97 -12.48
CA ILE A 47 -6.61 8.04 -12.60
C ILE A 47 -7.71 8.53 -11.65
N LYS A 48 -8.88 8.83 -12.21
CA LYS A 48 -10.09 9.16 -11.45
C LYS A 48 -10.77 7.85 -11.03
N VAL A 49 -10.65 7.48 -9.76
CA VAL A 49 -11.04 6.13 -9.30
C VAL A 49 -12.55 5.88 -9.40
N SER A 50 -13.35 6.94 -9.21
CA SER A 50 -14.81 6.92 -9.25
C SER A 50 -15.38 6.56 -10.63
N GLU A 51 -14.58 6.63 -11.70
CA GLU A 51 -15.00 6.20 -13.05
C GLU A 51 -14.96 4.67 -13.22
N PHE A 52 -14.26 3.95 -12.36
CA PHE A 52 -14.05 2.50 -12.48
C PHE A 52 -14.69 1.69 -11.35
N VAL A 53 -14.81 2.28 -10.16
CA VAL A 53 -15.39 1.66 -8.96
C VAL A 53 -16.11 2.71 -8.11
N GLU A 54 -16.99 2.29 -7.21
CA GLU A 54 -17.72 3.19 -6.30
C GLU A 54 -16.88 3.64 -5.10
N LEU A 55 -15.65 4.11 -5.34
CA LEU A 55 -14.78 4.70 -4.33
C LEU A 55 -14.68 6.22 -4.53
N PRO A 56 -14.68 7.03 -3.44
CA PRO A 56 -14.45 8.46 -3.54
C PRO A 56 -13.01 8.76 -3.97
N GLU A 57 -12.76 9.91 -4.58
CA GLU A 57 -11.41 10.34 -4.92
C GLU A 57 -10.59 10.61 -3.65
N LEU A 58 -9.26 10.55 -3.76
CA LEU A 58 -8.39 10.71 -2.59
C LEU A 58 -8.53 12.11 -1.94
N VAL A 59 -8.81 13.13 -2.75
CA VAL A 59 -9.03 14.52 -2.27
C VAL A 59 -10.26 14.65 -1.37
N ASP A 60 -11.24 13.74 -1.52
CA ASP A 60 -12.47 13.72 -0.73
C ASP A 60 -12.33 12.88 0.55
N VAL A 61 -11.17 12.24 0.75
CA VAL A 61 -10.89 11.39 1.91
C VAL A 61 -9.89 12.08 2.82
N LYS A 62 -10.14 12.03 4.14
CA LYS A 62 -9.14 12.46 5.12
C LYS A 62 -7.95 11.49 5.12
N VAL A 63 -6.83 11.92 4.57
CA VAL A 63 -5.56 11.18 4.59
C VAL A 63 -4.67 11.71 5.69
N PHE A 64 -4.04 10.81 6.45
CA PHE A 64 -3.01 11.15 7.43
C PHE A 64 -1.65 10.87 6.82
N THR A 65 -0.68 11.76 7.05
CA THR A 65 0.71 11.54 6.65
C THR A 65 1.30 10.42 7.49
N LEU A 66 1.89 9.43 6.83
CA LEU A 66 2.66 8.37 7.49
C LEU A 66 4.13 8.80 7.56
N ASP A 67 4.71 8.77 8.76
CA ASP A 67 6.15 8.86 8.95
C ASP A 67 6.71 7.44 9.08
N GLU A 68 7.28 6.92 8.00
CA GLU A 68 7.82 5.56 7.99
C GLU A 68 9.08 5.41 8.83
N ALA A 69 9.86 6.49 9.00
CA ALA A 69 11.06 6.46 9.83
C ALA A 69 10.70 6.39 11.31
N ASP A 70 9.70 7.17 11.73
CA ASP A 70 9.16 7.07 13.09
C ASP A 70 8.50 5.71 13.33
N ALA A 71 7.68 5.22 12.38
CA ALA A 71 7.05 3.91 12.49
C ALA A 71 8.08 2.76 12.58
N ALA A 72 9.17 2.84 11.80
CA ALA A 72 10.25 1.86 11.86
C ALA A 72 11.01 1.93 13.19
N LYS A 73 11.32 3.14 13.67
CA LYS A 73 12.00 3.36 14.95
C LYS A 73 11.20 2.82 16.14
N ASN A 74 9.89 3.03 16.15
CA ASN A 74 9.01 2.67 17.26
C ASN A 74 8.39 1.27 17.12
N ARG A 75 8.80 0.49 16.11
CA ARG A 75 8.21 -0.82 15.80
C ARG A 75 8.25 -1.78 16.99
N ASP A 76 9.39 -1.87 17.68
CA ASP A 76 9.57 -2.85 18.75
C ASP A 76 8.74 -2.48 20.00
N ASP A 77 8.69 -1.19 20.35
CA ASP A 77 7.83 -0.68 21.42
C ASP A 77 6.35 -0.91 21.11
N PHE A 78 5.94 -0.68 19.86
CA PHE A 78 4.59 -0.98 19.40
C PHE A 78 4.26 -2.47 19.56
N LEU A 79 5.12 -3.37 19.10
CA LEU A 79 4.91 -4.81 19.20
C LEU A 79 4.88 -5.30 20.66
N ALA A 80 5.75 -4.75 21.52
CA ALA A 80 5.75 -5.06 22.94
C ALA A 80 4.45 -4.64 23.63
N ASN A 81 3.88 -3.50 23.26
CA ASN A 81 2.58 -3.06 23.78
C ASN A 81 1.42 -3.86 23.20
N TRP A 82 1.46 -4.17 21.90
CA TRP A 82 0.45 -5.02 21.25
C TRP A 82 0.37 -6.41 21.92
N ALA A 83 1.51 -7.02 22.23
CA ALA A 83 1.57 -8.34 22.88
C ALA A 83 0.96 -8.39 24.29
N LYS A 84 0.79 -7.22 24.95
CA LYS A 84 0.15 -7.11 26.27
C LYS A 84 -1.38 -7.00 26.18
N LEU A 85 -1.93 -6.68 25.01
CA LEU A 85 -3.37 -6.52 24.84
C LEU A 85 -4.06 -7.90 24.91
N PRO A 86 -5.29 -7.96 25.45
CA PRO A 86 -6.09 -9.18 25.42
C PRO A 86 -6.24 -9.72 24.00
N LYS A 87 -6.18 -11.03 23.81
CA LYS A 87 -6.45 -11.61 22.50
C LYS A 87 -7.94 -11.53 22.21
N ALA A 88 -8.29 -11.59 20.93
CA ALA A 88 -9.68 -11.68 20.53
C ALA A 88 -10.33 -12.92 21.20
N GLY A 89 -11.34 -12.68 22.04
CA GLY A 89 -12.01 -13.71 22.84
C GLY A 89 -11.67 -13.73 24.34
N ASP A 90 -10.63 -12.99 24.78
CA ASP A 90 -10.21 -12.95 26.19
C ASP A 90 -11.01 -11.93 27.02
N VAL A 91 -11.79 -11.05 26.37
CA VAL A 91 -12.63 -10.04 27.05
C VAL A 91 -14.06 -10.58 27.15
N PRO A 92 -14.69 -10.58 28.35
CA PRO A 92 -16.10 -10.96 28.50
C PRO A 92 -16.98 -10.09 27.59
N GLN A 93 -17.94 -10.72 26.90
CA GLN A 93 -18.97 -10.05 26.10
C GLN A 93 -19.88 -9.20 26.99
#